data_AF-A0A2N1U3P5-F1
#
_entry.id   AF-A0A2N1U3P5-F1
#
_cell.length_a   1.000
_cell.length_b   1.000
_cell.length_c   1.000
_cell.angle_alpha   90.00
_cell.angle_beta   90.00
_cell.angle_gamma   90.00
#
_symmetry.space_group_name_H-M   'P 1'
#
loop_
_entity.id
_entity.type
_entity.pdbx_description
1 polymer ?
#
loop_
_entity_poly.entity_id
_entity_poly.type
_entity_poly.pdbx_seq_one_letter_code
_entity_poly.pdbx_strand_id
1 'polypeptide(L)'
;FNDCCPSMSWSCIDYGGRKKALYYYARRFYAPVVVSASAQYQQERPQKKSIESITASVVNHSVLPMTGLLLCRVVGVNFEIIDEFKRPVSVGPGDVAKILLPQSFTAPKNPQNSFIHILLENGDDVIAENSFFFVPDKYFDFPAGDVEVKTKRLDELKWEIVLQSKNMVKDLCIDCDFDADLSDNYFDLLSDKPRSITIETDNPIDEIKDKITLVSVNSIFAKSG
;
A
#
# COMPACT_ATOMS: atom_id res chain seq x y z
N PHE A 1 9.13 2.26 20.96
CA PHE A 1 9.04 3.16 19.79
C PHE A 1 10.38 3.19 19.07
N ASN A 2 11.44 3.64 19.76
CA ASN A 2 12.82 3.69 19.27
C ASN A 2 13.74 2.68 20.00
N ASP A 3 14.98 2.60 19.55
CA ASP A 3 16.06 1.81 20.17
C ASP A 3 17.05 2.68 20.96
N CYS A 4 17.63 2.12 22.02
CA CYS A 4 18.68 2.75 22.81
C CYS A 4 20.11 2.39 22.38
N CYS A 5 20.27 1.35 21.55
CA CYS A 5 21.54 0.93 20.97
C CYS A 5 21.26 0.14 19.67
N PRO A 6 22.28 -0.10 18.82
CA PRO A 6 22.12 -0.96 17.65
C PRO A 6 21.77 -2.40 18.08
N SER A 7 20.51 -2.81 17.87
CA SER A 7 20.06 -4.17 18.19
C SER A 7 18.93 -4.62 17.27
N MET A 8 18.63 -5.92 17.31
CA MET A 8 17.32 -6.43 16.87
C MET A 8 16.29 -6.12 17.95
N SER A 9 15.17 -5.51 17.57
CA SER A 9 14.12 -5.07 18.50
C SER A 9 12.77 -4.92 17.78
N TRP A 10 11.73 -4.54 18.54
CA TRP A 10 10.39 -4.20 18.03
C TRP A 10 10.19 -2.70 17.78
N SER A 11 11.27 -1.93 17.66
CA SER A 11 11.17 -0.50 17.36
C SER A 11 10.67 -0.25 15.94
N CYS A 12 10.01 0.90 15.73
CA CYS A 12 9.71 1.40 14.39
C CYS A 12 10.77 2.41 13.90
N ILE A 13 11.61 2.92 14.80
CA ILE A 13 12.78 3.76 14.49
C ILE A 13 14.00 3.10 15.13
N ASP A 14 15.07 2.89 14.37
CA ASP A 14 16.30 2.30 14.90
C ASP A 14 17.12 3.31 15.73
N TYR A 15 18.27 2.85 16.25
CA TYR A 15 19.17 3.69 17.05
C TYR A 15 19.75 4.89 16.27
N GLY A 16 19.94 4.74 14.96
CA GLY A 16 20.42 5.80 14.07
C GLY A 16 19.33 6.79 13.65
N GLY A 17 18.10 6.64 14.14
CA GLY A 17 16.97 7.49 13.76
C GLY A 17 16.29 7.07 12.45
N ARG A 18 16.65 5.92 11.87
CA ARG A 18 16.11 5.46 10.58
C ARG A 18 14.73 4.85 10.77
N LYS A 19 13.79 5.29 9.93
CA LYS A 19 12.39 4.82 9.95
C LYS A 19 12.29 3.44 9.30
N LYS A 20 11.86 2.44 10.06
CA LYS A 20 11.57 1.08 9.56
C LYS A 20 10.19 1.03 8.91
N ALA A 21 9.88 -0.05 8.19
CA ALA A 21 8.57 -0.28 7.57
C ALA A 21 7.39 0.00 8.52
N LEU A 22 7.49 -0.45 9.77
CA LEU A 22 6.45 -0.24 10.78
C LEU A 22 6.12 1.23 11.02
N TYR A 23 7.09 2.15 10.90
CA TYR A 23 6.84 3.59 11.06
C TYR A 23 5.91 4.12 9.96
N TYR A 24 6.19 3.78 8.70
CA TYR A 24 5.38 4.19 7.56
C TYR A 24 3.99 3.55 7.60
N TYR A 25 3.91 2.27 7.97
CA TYR A 25 2.64 1.59 8.18
C TYR A 25 1.82 2.20 9.31
N ALA A 26 2.45 2.57 10.44
CA ALA A 26 1.78 3.22 11.56
C ALA A 26 1.14 4.55 11.17
N ARG A 27 1.82 5.33 10.33
CA ARG A 27 1.23 6.55 9.78
C ARG A 27 -0.02 6.28 8.94
N ARG A 28 -0.07 5.16 8.20
CA ARG A 28 -1.22 4.78 7.37
C ARG A 28 -2.38 4.26 8.21
N PHE A 29 -2.15 3.34 9.14
CA PHE A 29 -3.25 2.77 9.95
C PHE A 29 -3.72 3.70 11.08
N TYR A 30 -2.97 4.74 11.43
CA TYR A 30 -3.43 5.83 12.30
C TYR A 30 -3.86 7.09 11.52
N ALA A 31 -4.02 7.01 10.20
CA ALA A 31 -4.55 8.13 9.43
C ALA A 31 -5.96 8.52 9.95
N PRO A 32 -6.35 9.81 9.80
CA PRO A 32 -7.67 10.28 10.25
C PRO A 32 -8.84 9.50 9.64
N VAL A 33 -8.66 9.01 8.41
CA VAL A 33 -9.61 8.15 7.72
C VAL A 33 -8.87 6.96 7.16
N VAL A 34 -9.39 5.75 7.39
CA VAL A 34 -8.79 4.49 6.94
C VAL A 34 -9.83 3.65 6.24
N VAL A 35 -9.44 3.03 5.12
CA VAL A 35 -10.22 1.96 4.49
C VAL A 35 -9.52 0.62 4.65
N SER A 36 -10.29 -0.44 4.81
CA SER A 36 -9.78 -1.81 4.86
C SER A 36 -10.82 -2.80 4.36
N ALA A 37 -10.38 -4.00 4.00
CA ALA A 37 -11.28 -5.13 3.79
C ALA A 37 -10.91 -6.27 4.76
N SER A 38 -11.94 -6.95 5.23
CA SER A 38 -11.80 -8.14 6.08
C SER A 38 -12.61 -9.28 5.49
N ALA A 39 -11.98 -10.44 5.35
CA ALA A 39 -12.61 -11.66 4.88
C ALA A 39 -13.07 -12.51 6.07
N GLN A 40 -14.30 -13.01 5.99
CA GLN A 40 -14.76 -14.12 6.82
C GLN A 40 -14.55 -15.42 6.04
N TYR A 41 -14.00 -16.43 6.70
CA TYR A 41 -13.72 -17.72 6.10
C TYR A 41 -14.72 -18.76 6.59
N GLN A 42 -15.17 -19.63 5.69
CA GLN A 42 -16.01 -20.76 6.07
C GLN A 42 -15.24 -21.67 7.02
N GLN A 43 -15.88 -22.09 8.12
CA GLN A 43 -15.25 -22.92 9.14
C GLN A 43 -15.16 -24.41 8.75
N GLU A 44 -15.60 -24.78 7.56
CA GLU A 44 -15.68 -26.17 7.15
C GLU A 44 -14.38 -26.67 6.52
N ARG A 45 -13.58 -27.32 7.38
CA ARG A 45 -12.38 -28.15 7.13
C ARG A 45 -11.03 -27.40 7.19
N PRO A 46 -10.04 -27.92 7.96
CA PRO A 46 -8.75 -27.26 8.16
C PRO A 46 -7.90 -27.07 6.90
N GLN A 47 -8.21 -27.77 5.80
CA GLN A 47 -7.38 -27.81 4.60
C GLN A 47 -7.86 -26.91 3.44
N LYS A 48 -9.06 -26.33 3.49
CA LYS A 48 -9.57 -25.46 2.42
C LYS A 48 -10.42 -24.33 2.98
N LYS A 49 -9.78 -23.20 3.31
CA LYS A 49 -10.47 -21.99 3.73
C LYS A 49 -10.97 -21.23 2.50
N SER A 50 -12.24 -21.37 2.15
CA SER A 50 -12.93 -20.48 1.22
C SER A 50 -13.37 -19.21 1.94
N ILE A 51 -13.32 -18.09 1.24
CA ILE A 51 -13.88 -16.83 1.74
C ILE A 51 -15.40 -16.90 1.58
N GLU A 52 -16.12 -16.70 2.67
CA GLU A 52 -17.58 -16.65 2.70
C GLU A 52 -18.11 -15.26 2.32
N SER A 53 -17.47 -14.24 2.88
CA SER A 53 -17.84 -12.85 2.66
C SER A 53 -16.64 -11.94 2.86
N ILE A 54 -16.67 -10.79 2.18
CA ILE A 54 -15.70 -9.71 2.37
C ILE A 54 -16.46 -8.45 2.77
N THR A 55 -16.05 -7.84 3.87
CA THR A 55 -16.58 -6.56 4.34
C THR A 55 -15.54 -5.47 4.19
N ALA A 56 -15.85 -4.47 3.37
CA ALA A 56 -15.10 -3.22 3.33
C ALA A 56 -15.52 -2.34 4.51
N SER A 57 -14.54 -1.80 5.23
CA SER A 57 -14.75 -0.90 6.36
C SER A 57 -14.14 0.46 6.06
N VAL A 58 -14.90 1.51 6.33
CA VAL A 58 -14.43 2.89 6.28
C VAL A 58 -14.49 3.43 7.71
N VAL A 59 -13.32 3.70 8.27
CA VAL A 59 -13.14 4.13 9.66
C VAL A 59 -12.80 5.61 9.66
N ASN A 60 -13.56 6.42 10.39
CA ASN A 60 -13.29 7.84 10.57
C ASN A 60 -12.86 8.11 12.01
N HIS A 61 -11.56 8.31 12.23
CA HIS A 61 -11.00 8.70 13.53
C HIS A 61 -11.05 10.23 13.78
N SER A 62 -11.46 11.02 12.78
CA SER A 62 -11.49 12.47 12.90
C SER A 62 -12.70 12.98 13.70
N VAL A 63 -12.65 14.25 14.11
CA VAL A 63 -13.74 14.93 14.83
C VAL A 63 -14.82 15.50 13.90
N LEU A 64 -14.63 15.41 12.58
CA LEU A 64 -15.55 15.92 11.57
C LEU A 64 -16.21 14.75 10.82
N PRO A 65 -17.46 14.91 10.36
CA PRO A 65 -18.06 13.93 9.46
C PRO A 65 -17.29 13.89 8.14
N MET A 66 -17.24 12.71 7.53
CA MET A 66 -16.62 12.50 6.23
C MET A 66 -17.64 11.91 5.26
N THR A 67 -17.64 12.43 4.03
CA THR A 67 -18.39 11.86 2.91
C THR A 67 -17.43 11.56 1.77
N GLY A 68 -17.68 10.48 1.06
CA GLY A 68 -16.88 10.10 -0.11
C GLY A 68 -17.52 8.98 -0.91
N LEU A 69 -16.91 8.63 -2.02
CA LEU A 69 -17.24 7.46 -2.81
C LEU A 69 -16.27 6.34 -2.45
N LEU A 70 -16.78 5.25 -1.90
CA LEU A 70 -16.00 4.02 -1.72
C LEU A 70 -15.99 3.27 -3.06
N LEU A 71 -14.81 3.02 -3.59
CA LEU A 71 -14.56 2.18 -4.75
C LEU A 71 -13.82 0.93 -4.31
N CYS A 72 -14.35 -0.24 -4.65
CA CYS A 72 -13.69 -1.52 -4.48
C CYS A 72 -13.61 -2.18 -5.84
N ARG A 73 -12.39 -2.48 -6.31
CA ARG A 73 -12.15 -3.12 -7.60
C ARG A 73 -11.43 -4.44 -7.37
N VAL A 74 -11.89 -5.51 -8.01
CA VAL A 74 -11.04 -6.69 -8.19
C VAL A 74 -10.15 -6.40 -9.39
N VAL A 75 -8.85 -6.36 -9.15
CA VAL A 75 -7.86 -5.91 -10.14
C VAL A 75 -6.84 -7.03 -10.36
N GLY A 76 -6.47 -7.26 -11.62
CA GLY A 76 -5.36 -8.13 -11.99
C GLY A 76 -4.00 -7.50 -11.69
N VAL A 77 -2.93 -8.30 -11.73
CA VAL A 77 -1.56 -7.80 -11.51
C VAL A 77 -1.09 -6.75 -12.53
N ASN A 78 -1.76 -6.62 -13.66
CA ASN A 78 -1.53 -5.64 -14.74
C ASN A 78 -2.48 -4.43 -14.69
N PHE A 79 -3.19 -4.25 -13.56
CA PHE A 79 -4.20 -3.22 -13.36
C PHE A 79 -5.50 -3.36 -14.17
N GLU A 80 -5.73 -4.51 -14.82
CA GLU A 80 -7.01 -4.82 -15.47
C GLU A 80 -8.12 -4.94 -14.43
N ILE A 81 -9.21 -4.19 -14.61
CA ILE A 81 -10.38 -4.24 -13.72
C ILE A 81 -11.24 -5.44 -14.12
N ILE A 82 -11.34 -6.42 -13.21
CA ILE A 82 -12.12 -7.65 -13.39
C ILE A 82 -13.56 -7.44 -12.90
N ASP A 83 -13.71 -6.73 -11.78
CA ASP A 83 -15.01 -6.37 -11.21
C ASP A 83 -14.90 -5.04 -10.45
N GLU A 84 -15.98 -4.30 -10.36
CA GLU A 84 -16.02 -2.97 -9.75
C GLU A 84 -17.31 -2.76 -8.95
N PHE A 85 -17.15 -2.30 -7.72
CA PHE A 85 -18.23 -1.92 -6.82
C PHE A 85 -18.01 -0.47 -6.35
N LYS A 86 -19.05 0.36 -6.45
CA LYS A 86 -19.03 1.75 -5.99
C LYS A 86 -20.18 2.00 -5.03
N ARG A 87 -19.91 2.72 -3.95
CA ARG A 87 -20.94 3.11 -3.00
C ARG A 87 -20.61 4.46 -2.35
N PRO A 88 -21.52 5.45 -2.41
CA PRO A 88 -21.36 6.65 -1.60
C PRO A 88 -21.45 6.28 -0.12
N VAL A 89 -20.58 6.85 0.69
CA VAL A 89 -20.50 6.64 2.13
C VAL A 89 -20.51 7.97 2.86
N SER A 90 -21.16 7.98 4.02
CA SER A 90 -21.09 9.07 4.99
C SER A 90 -20.79 8.42 6.33
N VAL A 91 -19.72 8.86 6.98
CA VAL A 91 -19.23 8.30 8.23
C VAL A 91 -19.09 9.43 9.24
N GLY A 92 -19.77 9.29 10.37
CA GLY A 92 -19.71 10.25 11.46
C GLY A 92 -18.32 10.30 12.13
N PRO A 93 -18.05 11.30 12.98
CA PRO A 93 -16.84 11.35 13.79
C PRO A 93 -16.71 10.12 14.70
N GLY A 94 -15.56 9.46 14.69
CA GLY A 94 -15.28 8.27 15.52
C GLY A 94 -16.06 7.01 15.12
N ASP A 95 -16.72 6.99 13.97
CA ASP A 95 -17.62 5.91 13.54
C ASP A 95 -17.01 5.04 12.42
N VAL A 96 -17.65 3.91 12.14
CA VAL A 96 -17.24 2.94 11.12
C VAL A 96 -18.42 2.55 10.23
N ALA A 97 -18.32 2.83 8.93
CA ALA A 97 -19.21 2.24 7.95
C ALA A 97 -18.69 0.88 7.50
N LYS A 98 -19.51 -0.17 7.66
CA LYS A 98 -19.22 -1.54 7.20
C LYS A 98 -20.11 -1.88 6.02
N ILE A 99 -19.51 -2.28 4.92
CA ILE A 99 -20.20 -2.55 3.65
C ILE A 99 -19.81 -3.95 3.19
N LEU A 100 -20.81 -4.82 3.12
CA LEU A 100 -20.65 -6.14 2.53
C LEU A 100 -20.45 -6.00 1.02
N LEU A 101 -19.34 -6.53 0.51
CA LEU A 101 -19.05 -6.55 -0.92
C LEU A 101 -19.87 -7.63 -1.63
N PRO A 102 -20.11 -7.48 -2.95
CA PRO A 102 -20.79 -8.50 -3.74
C PRO A 102 -20.11 -9.87 -3.65
N GLN A 103 -20.90 -10.95 -3.77
CA GLN A 103 -20.37 -12.31 -3.73
C GLN A 103 -19.35 -12.61 -4.84
N SER A 104 -19.36 -11.86 -5.95
CA SER A 104 -18.33 -11.97 -7.00
C SER A 104 -16.91 -11.65 -6.49
N PHE A 105 -16.77 -10.90 -5.40
CA PHE A 105 -15.48 -10.54 -4.80
C PHE A 105 -14.88 -11.66 -3.93
N THR A 106 -15.65 -12.67 -3.51
CA THR A 106 -15.17 -13.69 -2.57
C THR A 106 -14.35 -14.78 -3.23
N ALA A 107 -14.56 -15.01 -4.53
CA ALA A 107 -13.92 -16.08 -5.29
C ALA A 107 -13.57 -15.61 -6.71
N PRO A 108 -12.55 -14.75 -6.88
CA PRO A 108 -12.09 -14.35 -8.21
C PRO A 108 -11.56 -15.57 -8.97
N LYS A 109 -11.60 -15.52 -10.32
CA LYS A 109 -11.12 -16.63 -11.17
C LYS A 109 -9.67 -17.02 -10.88
N ASN A 110 -8.81 -16.02 -10.64
CA ASN A 110 -7.37 -16.20 -10.40
C ASN A 110 -6.94 -15.48 -9.10
N PRO A 111 -7.19 -16.05 -7.90
CA PRO A 111 -6.89 -15.39 -6.62
C PRO A 111 -5.40 -15.18 -6.36
N GLN A 112 -4.53 -15.90 -7.08
CA GLN A 112 -3.07 -15.77 -7.00
C GLN A 112 -2.55 -14.58 -7.84
N ASN A 113 -3.37 -14.04 -8.74
CA ASN A 113 -3.02 -12.97 -9.70
C ASN A 113 -4.01 -11.80 -9.65
N SER A 114 -4.78 -11.69 -8.57
CA SER A 114 -5.72 -10.60 -8.39
C SER A 114 -5.80 -10.18 -6.94
N PHE A 115 -6.16 -8.92 -6.71
CA PHE A 115 -6.33 -8.34 -5.39
C PHE A 115 -7.51 -7.37 -5.43
N ILE A 116 -8.01 -6.98 -4.26
CA ILE A 116 -9.00 -5.92 -4.16
C ILE A 116 -8.26 -4.61 -3.93
N HIS A 117 -8.43 -3.67 -4.85
CA HIS A 117 -8.02 -2.28 -4.68
C HIS A 117 -9.18 -1.50 -4.06
N ILE A 118 -8.95 -0.91 -2.89
CA ILE A 118 -9.96 -0.19 -2.11
C ILE A 118 -9.54 1.28 -2.10
N LEU A 119 -10.37 2.14 -2.68
CA LEU A 119 -10.18 3.58 -2.63
C LEU A 119 -11.39 4.25 -1.99
N LEU A 120 -11.12 5.30 -1.24
CA LEU A 120 -12.11 6.27 -0.83
C LEU A 120 -11.74 7.61 -1.45
N GLU A 121 -12.60 8.12 -2.32
CA GLU A 121 -12.37 9.35 -3.07
C GLU A 121 -13.42 10.41 -2.69
N ASN A 122 -13.04 11.68 -2.73
CA ASN A 122 -13.96 12.80 -2.67
C ASN A 122 -13.63 13.80 -3.78
N GLY A 123 -14.41 13.73 -4.88
CA GLY A 123 -14.02 14.39 -6.12
C GLY A 123 -12.80 13.70 -6.72
N ASP A 124 -11.76 14.49 -7.02
CA ASP A 124 -10.50 13.99 -7.58
C ASP A 124 -9.48 13.58 -6.51
N ASP A 125 -9.78 13.85 -5.23
CA ASP A 125 -8.87 13.58 -4.11
C ASP A 125 -9.06 12.16 -3.56
N VAL A 126 -7.97 11.40 -3.49
CA VAL A 126 -7.93 10.11 -2.78
C VAL A 126 -7.74 10.37 -1.29
N ILE A 127 -8.77 10.09 -0.49
CA ILE A 127 -8.75 10.24 0.97
C ILE A 127 -7.97 9.10 1.62
N ALA A 128 -8.25 7.87 1.18
CA ALA A 128 -7.62 6.68 1.71
C ALA A 128 -7.57 5.59 0.65
N GLU A 129 -6.51 4.79 0.68
CA GLU A 129 -6.26 3.70 -0.25
C GLU A 129 -5.77 2.48 0.54
N ASN A 130 -6.20 1.29 0.15
CA ASN A 130 -5.71 0.04 0.69
C ASN A 130 -5.86 -1.12 -0.31
N SER A 131 -5.23 -2.24 -0.03
CA SER A 131 -5.29 -3.46 -0.81
C SER A 131 -5.72 -4.65 0.05
N PHE A 132 -6.35 -5.66 -0.58
CA PHE A 132 -6.64 -6.95 0.05
C PHE A 132 -6.25 -8.08 -0.89
N PHE A 133 -5.40 -8.98 -0.40
CA PHE A 133 -4.93 -10.15 -1.13
C PHE A 133 -5.68 -11.40 -0.70
N PHE A 134 -6.10 -12.21 -1.67
CA PHE A 134 -6.86 -13.44 -1.42
C PHE A 134 -6.00 -14.58 -0.87
N VAL A 135 -4.69 -14.51 -1.11
CA VAL A 135 -3.71 -15.52 -0.70
C VAL A 135 -2.53 -14.84 0.00
N PRO A 136 -1.85 -15.53 0.93
CA PRO A 136 -0.57 -15.06 1.46
C PRO A 136 0.47 -14.82 0.36
N ASP A 137 1.37 -13.86 0.55
CA ASP A 137 2.36 -13.41 -0.44
C ASP A 137 3.11 -14.56 -1.11
N LYS A 138 3.57 -15.57 -0.37
CA LYS A 138 4.30 -16.73 -0.91
C LYS A 138 3.52 -17.59 -1.92
N TYR A 139 2.21 -17.41 -2.01
CA TYR A 139 1.32 -18.11 -2.95
C TYR A 139 0.75 -17.19 -4.04
N PHE A 140 1.08 -15.91 -4.01
CA PHE A 140 0.71 -14.93 -5.02
C PHE A 140 1.75 -14.97 -6.15
N ASP A 141 1.34 -15.02 -7.42
CA ASP A 141 2.31 -14.97 -8.52
C ASP A 141 2.61 -13.50 -8.87
N PHE A 142 3.56 -12.93 -8.13
CA PHE A 142 4.02 -11.57 -8.38
C PHE A 142 4.69 -11.47 -9.76
N PRO A 143 4.31 -10.49 -10.61
CA PRO A 143 5.02 -10.20 -11.84
C PRO A 143 6.37 -9.54 -11.53
N ALA A 144 7.26 -9.49 -12.54
CA ALA A 144 8.47 -8.69 -12.46
C ALA A 144 8.14 -7.23 -12.07
N GLY A 145 8.81 -6.73 -11.04
CA GLY A 145 8.58 -5.40 -10.46
C GLY A 145 9.35 -4.31 -11.21
N ASP A 146 9.04 -4.11 -12.50
CA ASP A 146 9.68 -3.08 -13.31
C ASP A 146 9.11 -1.70 -12.93
N VAL A 147 9.83 -0.98 -12.07
CA VAL A 147 9.49 0.38 -11.63
C VAL A 147 10.31 1.39 -12.41
N GLU A 148 9.64 2.26 -13.17
CA GLU A 148 10.24 3.44 -13.77
C GLU A 148 10.46 4.50 -12.69
N VAL A 149 11.69 5.01 -12.59
CA VAL A 149 12.10 6.01 -11.62
C VAL A 149 12.55 7.28 -12.33
N LYS A 150 11.88 8.39 -12.03
CA LYS A 150 12.28 9.74 -12.42
C LYS A 150 12.59 10.56 -11.18
N THR A 151 13.70 11.28 -11.21
CA THR A 151 14.14 12.13 -10.12
C THR A 151 14.22 13.57 -10.58
N LYS A 152 13.78 14.49 -9.73
CA LYS A 152 13.83 15.93 -9.99
C LYS A 152 14.37 16.65 -8.76
N ARG A 153 15.45 17.40 -8.92
CA ARG A 153 15.98 18.25 -7.86
C ARG A 153 14.98 19.37 -7.55
N LEU A 154 14.62 19.53 -6.28
CA LEU A 154 13.74 20.61 -5.82
C LEU A 154 14.57 21.75 -5.20
N ASP A 155 15.60 21.41 -4.42
CA ASP A 155 16.57 22.35 -3.85
C ASP A 155 17.95 21.67 -3.64
N GLU A 156 18.83 22.25 -2.82
CA GLU A 156 20.17 21.69 -2.59
C GLU A 156 20.17 20.31 -1.92
N LEU A 157 19.20 20.04 -1.04
CA LEU A 157 19.11 18.86 -0.17
C LEU A 157 17.84 18.03 -0.41
N LYS A 158 16.95 18.48 -1.31
CA LYS A 158 15.63 17.89 -1.51
C LYS A 158 15.37 17.53 -2.95
N TRP A 159 14.76 16.37 -3.12
CA TRP A 159 14.40 15.81 -4.42
C TRP A 159 12.98 15.28 -4.41
N GLU A 160 12.35 15.32 -5.59
CA GLU A 160 11.15 14.56 -5.90
C GLU A 160 11.54 13.27 -6.62
N ILE A 161 11.00 12.14 -6.18
CA ILE A 161 11.09 10.85 -6.85
C ILE A 161 9.70 10.48 -7.32
N VAL A 162 9.54 10.29 -8.63
CA VAL A 162 8.31 9.85 -9.26
C VAL A 162 8.49 8.39 -9.68
N LEU A 163 7.64 7.52 -9.14
CA LEU A 163 7.65 6.09 -9.33
C LEU A 163 6.41 5.66 -10.10
N GLN A 164 6.59 4.85 -11.13
CA GLN A 164 5.49 4.30 -11.92
C GLN A 164 5.80 2.88 -12.33
N SER A 165 4.80 2.01 -12.36
CA SER A 165 4.96 0.66 -12.91
C SER A 165 3.76 0.30 -13.77
N LYS A 166 3.97 -0.66 -14.68
CA LYS A 166 2.90 -1.26 -15.50
C LYS A 166 2.18 -2.40 -14.79
N ASN A 167 2.81 -2.95 -13.75
CA ASN A 167 2.27 -4.02 -12.94
C ASN A 167 2.24 -3.59 -11.48
N MET A 168 1.43 -4.29 -10.69
CA MET A 168 1.35 -4.07 -9.26
C MET A 168 2.68 -4.43 -8.59
N VAL A 169 3.16 -3.54 -7.72
CA VAL A 169 4.40 -3.73 -6.95
C VAL A 169 4.08 -3.66 -5.47
N LYS A 170 4.35 -4.75 -4.74
CA LYS A 170 4.06 -4.89 -3.31
C LYS A 170 5.26 -4.50 -2.45
N ASP A 171 5.01 -3.73 -1.40
CA ASP A 171 6.00 -3.35 -0.39
C ASP A 171 7.27 -2.74 -0.99
N LEU A 172 7.10 -1.78 -1.91
CA LEU A 172 8.22 -1.06 -2.51
C LEU A 172 8.98 -0.29 -1.42
N CYS A 173 10.21 -0.73 -1.18
CA CYS A 173 11.20 -0.14 -0.33
C CYS A 173 12.21 0.62 -1.19
N ILE A 174 12.37 1.90 -0.89
CA ILE A 174 13.41 2.77 -1.41
C ILE A 174 14.54 2.71 -0.39
N ASP A 175 15.60 1.99 -0.73
CA ASP A 175 16.79 1.83 0.10
C ASP A 175 17.88 2.78 -0.40
N CYS A 176 18.47 3.54 0.51
CA CYS A 176 19.47 4.56 0.20
C CYS A 176 20.80 4.16 0.85
N ASP A 177 21.90 4.33 0.12
CA ASP A 177 23.24 4.14 0.69
C ASP A 177 23.72 5.33 1.57
N PHE A 178 22.83 6.31 1.77
CA PHE A 178 23.00 7.52 2.58
C PHE A 178 21.81 7.71 3.53
N ASP A 179 22.01 8.48 4.60
CA ASP A 179 20.92 8.86 5.50
C ASP A 179 20.03 9.91 4.84
N ALA A 180 18.72 9.65 4.86
CA ALA A 180 17.71 10.48 4.22
C ALA A 180 16.35 10.38 4.93
N ASP A 181 15.58 11.46 4.87
CA ASP A 181 14.17 11.44 5.24
C ASP A 181 13.29 11.30 3.99
N LEU A 182 12.51 10.23 3.94
CA LEU A 182 11.53 10.00 2.89
C LEU A 182 10.14 10.39 3.38
N SER A 183 9.46 11.20 2.57
CA SER A 183 8.05 11.52 2.82
C SER A 183 7.16 10.28 2.83
N ASP A 184 7.51 9.19 2.14
CA ASP A 184 6.86 7.89 2.25
C ASP A 184 7.80 6.76 1.79
N ASN A 185 7.65 5.55 2.35
CA ASN A 185 8.43 4.37 1.98
C ASN A 185 7.66 3.09 2.36
N TYR A 186 8.03 1.91 1.85
CA TYR A 186 7.33 0.64 2.10
C TYR A 186 5.85 0.72 1.74
N PHE A 187 5.53 1.03 0.49
CA PHE A 187 4.16 1.14 0.00
C PHE A 187 3.95 0.29 -1.25
N ASP A 188 2.68 0.01 -1.53
CA ASP A 188 2.30 -0.67 -2.77
C ASP A 188 2.11 0.35 -3.91
N LEU A 189 2.43 -0.06 -5.14
CA LEU A 189 1.98 0.59 -6.36
C LEU A 189 0.77 -0.19 -6.89
N LEU A 190 -0.43 0.32 -6.59
CA LEU A 190 -1.70 -0.37 -6.82
C LEU A 190 -2.42 0.06 -8.11
N SER A 191 -1.86 1.03 -8.84
CA SER A 191 -2.39 1.50 -10.12
C SER A 191 -1.27 1.90 -11.08
N ASP A 192 -1.64 2.18 -12.32
CA ASP A 192 -0.75 2.71 -13.35
C ASP A 192 -0.42 4.20 -13.17
N LYS A 193 -1.04 4.86 -12.17
CA LYS A 193 -0.79 6.27 -11.87
C LYS A 193 0.58 6.43 -11.21
N PRO A 194 1.35 7.48 -11.58
CA PRO A 194 2.62 7.78 -10.95
C PRO A 194 2.41 8.19 -9.49
N ARG A 195 3.32 7.74 -8.61
CA ARG A 195 3.38 8.15 -7.21
C ARG A 195 4.63 8.99 -6.99
N SER A 196 4.43 10.23 -6.56
CA SER A 196 5.51 11.13 -6.15
C SER A 196 5.78 11.01 -4.66
N ILE A 197 7.06 10.96 -4.30
CA ILE A 197 7.52 11.17 -2.93
C ILE A 197 8.63 12.22 -2.92
N THR A 198 8.79 12.92 -1.81
CA THR A 198 9.98 13.73 -1.54
C THR A 198 11.00 12.94 -0.73
N ILE A 199 12.28 13.17 -1.01
CA ILE A 199 13.42 12.73 -0.22
C ILE A 199 14.24 13.97 0.17
N GLU A 200 14.66 14.03 1.43
CA GLU A 200 15.50 15.08 2.00
C GLU A 200 16.79 14.44 2.55
N THR A 201 17.94 15.04 2.25
CA THR A 201 19.26 14.48 2.54
C THR A 201 20.05 15.40 3.48
N ASP A 202 20.96 14.84 4.26
CA ASP A 202 21.78 15.64 5.18
C ASP A 202 22.91 16.42 4.48
N ASN A 203 23.30 15.97 3.28
CA ASN A 203 24.37 16.57 2.48
C ASN A 203 23.90 16.76 1.03
N PRO A 204 24.43 17.77 0.30
CA PRO A 204 24.14 17.94 -1.11
C PRO A 204 24.60 16.72 -1.92
N ILE A 205 23.72 16.24 -2.80
CA ILE A 205 24.01 15.13 -3.72
C ILE A 205 23.69 15.61 -5.14
N ASP A 206 24.58 15.34 -6.09
CA ASP A 206 24.40 15.77 -7.49
C ASP A 206 23.38 14.90 -8.23
N GLU A 207 23.42 13.58 -8.03
CA GLU A 207 22.47 12.62 -8.57
C GLU A 207 22.14 11.54 -7.53
N ILE A 208 20.88 11.47 -7.12
CA ILE A 208 20.41 10.49 -6.11
C ILE A 208 20.02 9.16 -6.72
N LYS A 209 19.73 9.12 -8.02
CA LYS A 209 19.12 7.96 -8.68
C LYS A 209 20.02 6.72 -8.59
N ASP A 210 21.31 6.88 -8.82
CA ASP A 210 22.28 5.78 -8.81
C ASP A 210 22.64 5.29 -7.40
N LYS A 211 22.19 6.02 -6.37
CA LYS A 211 22.40 5.74 -4.95
C LYS A 211 21.16 5.17 -4.26
N ILE A 212 20.10 4.92 -5.03
CA ILE A 212 18.85 4.36 -4.57
C ILE A 212 18.69 2.96 -5.14
N THR A 213 18.45 2.00 -4.26
CA THR A 213 18.03 0.64 -4.64
C THR A 213 16.55 0.47 -4.34
N LEU A 214 15.81 -0.05 -5.32
CA LEU A 214 14.41 -0.43 -5.13
C LEU A 214 14.31 -1.91 -4.80
N VAL A 215 13.73 -2.22 -3.64
CA VAL A 215 13.45 -3.59 -3.21
C VAL A 215 11.94 -3.74 -3.04
N SER A 216 11.39 -4.85 -3.51
CA SER A 216 9.96 -5.14 -3.38
C SER A 216 9.73 -6.63 -3.19
N VAL A 217 8.55 -7.02 -2.70
CA VAL A 217 8.16 -8.44 -2.62
C VAL A 217 8.20 -9.07 -4.01
N ASN A 218 7.83 -8.32 -5.07
CA ASN A 218 7.97 -8.75 -6.45
C ASN A 218 9.42 -9.14 -6.79
N SER A 219 10.42 -8.33 -6.44
CA SER A 219 11.83 -8.65 -6.71
C SER A 219 12.34 -9.90 -5.99
N ILE A 220 11.71 -10.31 -4.89
CA ILE A 220 12.09 -11.49 -4.09
C ILE A 220 11.41 -12.76 -4.61
N PHE A 221 10.13 -12.67 -4.98
CA PHE A 221 9.31 -13.83 -5.36
C PHE A 221 9.12 -13.99 -6.87
N ALA A 222 9.49 -13.01 -7.70
CA ALA A 222 9.41 -13.13 -9.14
C ALA A 222 10.18 -14.38 -9.57
N LYS A 223 9.46 -15.35 -10.14
CA LYS A 223 10.07 -16.52 -10.75
C LYS A 223 10.85 -16.00 -11.95
N SER A 224 12.17 -16.24 -11.97
CA SER A 224 12.98 -16.01 -13.16
C SER A 224 12.31 -16.72 -14.33
N GLY A 225 11.85 -15.96 -15.32
CA GLY A 225 11.24 -16.49 -16.54
C GLY A 225 12.22 -17.34 -17.34
#